data_AF-A0A4Y2WIH4-F1
#
_entry.id   AF-A0A4Y2WIH4-F1
#
_cell.length_a   1.000
_cell.length_b   1.000
_cell.length_c   1.000
_cell.angle_alpha   90.00
_cell.angle_beta   90.00
_cell.angle_gamma   90.00
#
_symmetry.space_group_name_H-M   'P 1'
#
loop_
_entity.id
_entity.type
_entity.pdbx_description
1 polymer ?
#
loop_
_entity_poly.entity_id
_entity_poly.type
_entity_poly.pdbx_seq_one_letter_code
_entity_poly.pdbx_strand_id
1 'polypeptide(L)'
;MVCEQHFRKEDVLRETEYFDEKSDTLPRSPLQYPKLKERAIPMLVSDKCPPSLQPTMIVSRESPSKKRKRLEDKLVRKAQEASIGWLVV
;
A
#
# COMPACT_ATOMS: atom_id res chain seq x y z
N MET A 1 -4.38 -0.13 -3.19
CA MET A 1 -2.91 -0.15 -3.34
C MET A 1 -2.58 -1.60 -3.70
N VAL A 2 -1.93 -1.83 -4.84
CA VAL A 2 -1.64 -3.17 -5.37
C VAL A 2 -0.18 -3.48 -5.04
N CYS A 3 0.12 -4.63 -4.42
CA CYS A 3 1.50 -5.02 -4.08
C CYS A 3 2.17 -5.81 -5.22
N GLU A 4 3.50 -5.93 -5.20
CA GLU A 4 4.31 -6.61 -6.23
C GLU A 4 3.82 -8.03 -6.57
N GLN A 5 3.26 -8.76 -5.60
CA GLN A 5 2.76 -10.13 -5.77
C GLN A 5 1.60 -10.25 -6.78
N HIS A 6 0.98 -9.14 -7.16
CA HIS A 6 -0.06 -9.11 -8.19
C HIS A 6 0.53 -9.11 -9.60
N PHE A 7 1.83 -8.92 -9.75
CA PHE A 7 2.51 -8.93 -11.04
C PHE A 7 3.28 -10.24 -11.21
N ARG A 8 3.48 -10.66 -12.46
CA ARG A 8 4.36 -11.79 -12.74
C ARG A 8 5.79 -11.41 -12.39
N LYS A 9 6.62 -12.38 -12.03
CA LYS A 9 8.03 -12.10 -11.71
C LYS A 9 8.75 -11.49 -12.91
N GLU A 10 8.36 -11.90 -14.11
CA GLU A 10 8.87 -11.39 -15.38
C GLU A 10 8.51 -9.90 -15.63
N ASP A 11 7.47 -9.39 -14.99
CA ASP A 11 7.04 -7.98 -15.11
C ASP A 11 7.77 -7.06 -14.13
N VAL A 12 8.50 -7.64 -13.17
CA VAL A 12 9.26 -6.91 -12.17
C VAL A 12 10.75 -6.92 -12.54
N LEU A 13 11.25 -5.78 -12.99
CA LEU A 13 12.65 -5.53 -13.26
C LEU A 13 13.42 -5.36 -11.94
N ARG A 14 14.35 -6.30 -11.69
CA ARG A 14 15.22 -6.29 -10.51
C ARG A 14 16.68 -6.00 -10.84
N GLU A 15 17.03 -6.07 -12.11
CA GLU A 15 18.39 -5.88 -12.61
C GLU A 15 18.37 -4.86 -13.75
N THR A 16 19.48 -4.15 -13.89
CA THR A 16 19.76 -3.27 -15.03
C THR A 16 21.04 -3.67 -15.70
N GLU A 17 21.07 -3.50 -17.01
CA GLU A 17 22.26 -3.68 -17.83
C GLU A 17 22.70 -2.30 -18.31
N TYR A 18 24.01 -2.06 -18.27
CA TYR A 18 24.63 -0.88 -18.86
C TYR A 18 25.83 -1.33 -19.68
N PHE A 19 25.99 -0.77 -20.87
CA PHE A 19 27.12 -1.08 -21.74
C PHE A 19 28.36 -0.34 -21.25
N ASP A 20 29.40 -1.09 -20.88
CA ASP A 20 30.70 -0.51 -20.54
C ASP A 20 31.66 -0.59 -21.72
N GLU A 21 31.87 0.55 -22.38
CA GLU A 21 32.78 0.70 -23.53
C GLU A 21 34.23 0.29 -23.22
N LYS A 22 34.65 0.34 -21.95
CA LYS A 22 36.04 0.02 -21.56
C LYS A 22 36.31 -1.47 -21.45
N SER A 23 35.30 -2.24 -21.06
CA SER A 23 35.40 -3.69 -20.92
C SER A 23 34.76 -4.45 -22.08
N ASP A 24 34.07 -3.74 -22.99
CA ASP A 24 33.26 -4.31 -24.07
C ASP A 24 32.28 -5.37 -23.56
N THR A 25 31.72 -5.13 -22.36
CA THR A 25 30.80 -6.04 -21.69
C THR A 25 29.49 -5.35 -21.28
N LEU A 26 28.46 -6.16 -21.08
CA LEU A 26 27.14 -5.75 -20.55
C LEU A 26 26.96 -6.29 -19.12
N PRO A 27 27.60 -5.69 -18.11
CA PRO A 27 27.41 -6.11 -16.73
C PRO A 27 25.96 -5.89 -16.27
N ARG A 28 25.42 -6.91 -15.59
CA ARG A 28 24.15 -6.84 -14.87
C ARG A 28 24.38 -6.32 -13.45
N SER A 29 23.60 -5.33 -13.05
CA SER A 29 23.61 -4.80 -11.69
C SER A 29 22.21 -4.87 -11.06
N PRO A 30 22.10 -5.26 -9.78
CA PRO A 30 20.80 -5.28 -9.09
C PRO A 30 20.32 -3.85 -8.80
N LEU A 31 19.02 -3.63 -8.97
CA LEU A 31 18.35 -2.38 -8.64
C LEU A 31 18.07 -2.29 -7.13
N GLN A 32 18.33 -1.13 -6.54
CA GLN A 32 17.94 -0.85 -5.15
C GLN A 32 16.42 -0.91 -4.94
N TYR A 33 15.65 -0.50 -5.95
CA TYR A 33 14.20 -0.56 -5.96
C TYR A 33 13.73 -1.23 -7.26
N PRO A 34 13.03 -2.38 -7.17
CA PRO A 34 12.48 -3.04 -8.34
C PRO A 34 11.50 -2.12 -9.09
N LYS A 35 11.53 -2.19 -10.42
CA LYS A 35 10.65 -1.41 -11.30
C LYS A 35 9.69 -2.33 -12.03
N LEU A 36 8.49 -1.84 -12.33
CA LEU A 36 7.59 -2.56 -13.23
C LEU A 36 7.98 -2.26 -14.68
N LYS A 37 7.87 -3.28 -15.54
CA LYS A 37 7.94 -3.09 -16.99
C LYS A 37 6.86 -2.10 -17.42
N GLU A 38 7.16 -1.36 -18.49
CA GLU A 38 6.17 -0.46 -19.07
C GLU A 38 4.93 -1.26 -19.46
N ARG A 39 3.75 -0.78 -19.04
CA ARG A 39 2.44 -1.41 -19.30
C ARG A 39 2.24 -2.78 -18.62
N ALA A 40 3.00 -3.10 -17.57
CA ALA A 40 2.74 -4.27 -16.74
C ALA A 40 1.30 -4.23 -16.18
N ILE A 41 0.52 -5.28 -16.44
CA ILE A 41 -0.87 -5.41 -16.00
C ILE A 41 -0.89 -6.34 -14.78
N PRO A 42 -1.41 -5.89 -13.61
CA PRO A 42 -1.55 -6.78 -12.47
C PRO A 42 -2.51 -7.90 -12.83
N MET A 43 -2.11 -9.13 -12.53
CA MET A 43 -2.97 -10.29 -12.65
C MET A 43 -4.18 -10.13 -11.72
N LEU A 44 -5.35 -10.51 -12.22
CA LEU A 44 -6.53 -10.68 -11.39
C LEU A 44 -6.21 -11.74 -10.35
N VAL A 45 -6.32 -11.37 -9.07
CA VAL A 45 -6.21 -12.32 -7.96
C VAL A 45 -7.32 -13.35 -8.14
N SER A 46 -6.96 -14.55 -8.58
CA SER A 46 -7.90 -15.66 -8.73
C SER A 46 -8.31 -16.17 -7.35
N ASP A 47 -9.53 -16.69 -7.21
CA ASP A 47 -10.05 -17.31 -5.97
C ASP A 47 -9.16 -18.46 -5.44
N LYS A 48 -8.17 -18.90 -6.22
CA LYS A 48 -7.17 -19.93 -5.89
C LYS A 48 -5.88 -19.37 -5.28
N CYS A 49 -5.80 -18.09 -4.91
CA CYS A 49 -4.61 -17.55 -4.24
C CYS A 49 -4.44 -18.16 -2.83
N PRO A 50 -3.20 -18.52 -2.43
CA PRO A 50 -2.89 -18.96 -1.07
C PRO A 50 -3.46 -17.99 -0.02
N PRO A 51 -3.89 -18.46 1.17
CA PRO A 51 -4.46 -17.60 2.22
C PRO A 51 -3.56 -16.42 2.63
N SER A 52 -2.25 -16.55 2.44
CA SER A 52 -1.26 -15.49 2.69
C SER A 52 -1.27 -14.34 1.66
N LEU A 53 -1.86 -14.57 0.48
CA LEU A 53 -1.99 -13.61 -0.62
C LEU A 53 -3.43 -13.13 -0.80
N GLN A 54 -4.39 -13.81 -0.18
CA GLN A 54 -5.77 -13.35 -0.04
C GLN A 54 -5.75 -12.08 0.82
N PRO A 55 -6.44 -10.99 0.43
CA PRO A 55 -6.61 -9.82 1.31
C PRO A 55 -7.22 -10.30 2.62
N THR A 56 -6.40 -10.35 3.68
CA THR A 56 -6.75 -11.07 4.92
C THR A 56 -7.99 -10.50 5.57
N MET A 57 -8.29 -9.23 5.30
CA MET A 57 -9.58 -8.58 5.44
C MET A 57 -9.57 -7.41 4.47
N ILE A 58 -10.63 -7.22 3.68
CA ILE A 58 -10.92 -5.90 3.12
C ILE A 58 -11.29 -5.05 4.34
N VAL A 59 -10.30 -4.40 4.96
CA VAL A 59 -10.59 -3.37 5.95
C VAL A 59 -11.21 -2.23 5.16
N SER A 60 -12.54 -2.23 5.14
CA SER A 60 -13.32 -1.23 4.42
C SER A 60 -12.86 0.14 4.91
N ARG A 61 -12.33 0.94 3.98
CA ARG A 61 -11.92 2.30 4.30
C ARG A 61 -13.16 3.04 4.78
N GLU A 62 -13.04 3.68 5.93
CA GLU A 62 -14.10 4.53 6.45
C GLU A 62 -14.40 5.63 5.41
N SER A 63 -15.67 5.77 5.04
CA SER A 63 -16.07 6.81 4.12
C SER A 63 -15.77 8.20 4.72
N PRO A 64 -15.51 9.23 3.90
CA PRO A 64 -15.24 10.57 4.41
C PRO A 64 -16.34 11.09 5.34
N SER A 65 -17.60 10.73 5.05
CA SER A 65 -18.75 11.07 5.91
C SER A 65 -18.66 10.41 7.29
N LYS A 66 -18.40 9.10 7.33
CA LYS A 66 -18.31 8.35 8.59
C LYS A 66 -17.12 8.83 9.44
N LYS A 67 -15.99 9.15 8.79
CA LYS A 67 -14.82 9.75 9.45
C LYS A 67 -15.11 11.12 10.05
N ARG A 68 -15.84 12.00 9.33
CA ARG A 68 -16.25 13.32 9.84
C ARG A 68 -17.12 13.19 11.08
N LYS A 69 -18.19 12.39 10.99
CA LYS A 69 -19.09 12.15 12.13
C LYS A 69 -18.35 11.64 13.36
N ARG A 70 -17.44 10.67 13.20
CA ARG A 70 -16.63 10.16 14.32
C ARG A 70 -15.79 11.24 15.00
N LEU A 71 -15.23 12.18 14.22
CA LEU A 71 -14.45 13.29 14.77
C LEU A 71 -15.35 14.30 15.51
N GLU A 72 -16.51 14.62 14.96
CA GLU A 72 -17.52 15.48 15.60
C GLU A 72 -17.98 14.88 16.93
N ASP A 73 -18.38 13.60 16.94
CA ASP A 73 -18.81 12.89 18.14
C ASP A 73 -17.70 12.88 19.22
N LYS A 74 -16.43 12.73 18.80
CA LYS A 74 -15.28 12.77 19.72
C LYS A 74 -15.09 14.17 20.34
N LEU A 75 -15.34 15.24 19.59
CA LEU A 75 -15.28 16.60 20.10
C LEU A 75 -16.44 16.89 21.06
N VAL A 76 -17.65 16.46 20.72
CA VAL A 76 -18.83 16.60 21.60
C VAL A 76 -18.59 15.90 22.93
N ARG A 77 -18.11 14.64 22.91
CA ARG A 77 -17.79 13.91 24.14
C ARG A 77 -16.75 14.61 25.00
N LYS A 78 -15.68 15.13 24.40
CA LYS A 78 -14.67 15.91 25.14
C LYS A 78 -15.26 17.16 25.78
N ALA A 79 -16.14 17.86 25.07
CA ALA A 79 -16.81 19.04 25.61
C ALA A 79 -17.75 18.69 26.78
N GLN A 80 -18.47 17.57 26.68
CA GLN A 80 -19.32 17.05 27.76
C GLN A 80 -18.50 16.65 28.99
N GLU A 81 -17.42 15.90 28.80
CA GLU A 81 -16.51 15.49 29.87
C GLU A 81 -15.87 16.71 30.57
N ALA A 82 -15.45 17.71 29.80
CA ALA A 82 -14.97 18.98 30.35
C ALA A 82 -16.07 19.70 31.14
N SER A 83 -17.27 19.84 30.58
CA SER A 83 -18.40 20.52 31.24
C SER A 83 -18.82 19.84 32.54
N ILE A 84 -18.82 18.51 32.59
CA ILE A 84 -19.10 17.74 33.81
C ILE A 84 -17.98 17.96 34.83
N GLY A 85 -16.72 18.01 34.39
CA GLY A 85 -15.57 18.34 35.24
C GLY A 85 -15.66 19.73 35.90
N TRP A 86 -16.27 20.72 35.24
CA TRP A 86 -16.49 22.06 35.80
C TRP A 86 -17.69 22.16 36.77
N LEU A 87 -18.62 21.19 36.73
CA LEU A 87 -19.83 21.19 37.56
C LEU A 87 -19.63 20.50 38.92
N VAL A 88 -18.50 19.82 39.11
CA VAL A 88 -18.20 19.00 40.30
C VAL A 88 -17.03 19.59 41.13
N VAL A 89 -16.64 20.84 40.87
CA VAL A 89 -15.60 21.59 41.61
C VAL A 89 -16.22 22.78 42.33
#